data_AF-A0AAE4H9W5-F1
#
_entry.id   AF-A0AAE4H9W5-F1
#
_cell.length_a   1.000
_cell.length_b   1.000
_cell.length_c   1.000
_cell.angle_alpha   90.00
_cell.angle_beta   90.00
_cell.angle_gamma   90.00
#
_symmetry.space_group_name_H-M   'P 1'
#
loop_
_entity.id
_entity.type
_entity.pdbx_description
1 polymer ?
#
loop_
_entity_poly.entity_id
_entity_poly.type
_entity_poly.pdbx_seq_one_letter_code
_entity_poly.pdbx_strand_id
1 'polypeptide(L)'
;METQPRVVITRPGERGAVLAAAIADYGLPVARFEAMSVEALPETPEQRAAWLDFDQFRRVMVVSPFAAECLAEALDRFWPQLPVGIDYYAVGAATAAVLHERLGVRVHVPPAIAGEDTSEALLTLDSLRALDHEKVLLVAGEGGRTLFAETLAARGARVTRLAVYRRTLQPPEPAMAECLARGHFRALVVSSGEILDYLARWCAGA
;
A
#
# COMPACT_ATOMS: atom_id res chain seq x y z
N MET A 1 -7.38 0.47 42.09
CA MET A 1 -6.27 0.90 41.20
C MET A 1 -6.93 1.20 39.87
N GLU A 2 -7.24 2.46 39.59
CA GLU A 2 -7.85 2.84 38.32
C GLU A 2 -6.82 2.59 37.21
N THR A 3 -7.13 1.63 36.33
CA THR A 3 -6.32 1.33 35.15
C THR A 3 -6.30 2.59 34.28
N GLN A 4 -5.12 3.21 34.15
CA GLN A 4 -4.96 4.42 33.35
C GLN A 4 -5.47 4.15 31.92
N PRO A 5 -6.32 5.02 31.35
CA PRO A 5 -6.88 4.80 30.02
C PRO A 5 -5.75 4.80 28.98
N ARG A 6 -5.73 3.77 28.15
CA ARG A 6 -4.70 3.46 27.15
C ARG A 6 -4.86 4.26 25.86
N VAL A 7 -3.77 4.41 25.11
CA VAL A 7 -3.81 4.87 23.71
C VAL A 7 -4.05 3.67 22.80
N VAL A 8 -5.09 3.73 21.97
CA VAL A 8 -5.42 2.68 20.99
C VAL A 8 -4.87 3.08 19.64
N ILE A 9 -4.01 2.25 19.05
CA ILE A 9 -3.44 2.48 17.72
C ILE A 9 -4.04 1.49 16.74
N THR A 10 -4.65 2.01 15.68
CA THR A 10 -5.33 1.18 14.68
C THR A 10 -4.57 0.97 13.38
N ARG A 11 -3.38 1.57 13.27
CA ARG A 11 -2.50 1.46 12.11
C ARG A 11 -1.89 0.04 12.03
N PRO A 12 -2.06 -0.67 10.91
CA PRO A 12 -1.44 -1.99 10.74
C PRO A 12 0.07 -1.92 10.50
N GLY A 13 0.75 -3.02 10.81
CA GLY A 13 2.14 -3.26 10.45
C GLY A 13 3.17 -2.47 11.26
N GLU A 14 4.41 -2.44 10.74
CA GLU A 14 5.60 -1.93 11.44
C GLU A 14 5.46 -0.46 11.86
N ARG A 15 4.90 0.40 11.00
CA ARG A 15 4.66 1.82 11.36
C ARG A 15 3.74 1.97 12.58
N GLY A 16 2.79 1.05 12.77
CA GLY A 16 1.96 1.00 13.98
C GLY A 16 2.75 0.54 15.21
N ALA A 17 3.66 -0.42 15.04
CA ALA A 17 4.54 -0.91 16.11
C ALA A 17 5.54 0.16 16.58
N VAL A 18 6.17 0.89 15.64
CA VAL A 18 7.09 2.00 15.95
C VAL A 18 6.37 3.09 16.74
N LEU A 19 5.16 3.46 16.33
CA LEU A 19 4.35 4.43 17.06
C LEU A 19 3.97 3.93 18.46
N ALA A 20 3.63 2.64 18.59
CA ALA A 20 3.30 2.03 19.87
C ALA A 20 4.49 2.07 20.83
N ALA A 21 5.69 1.73 20.35
CA ALA A 21 6.91 1.79 21.14
C ALA A 21 7.20 3.23 21.59
N ALA A 22 7.14 4.19 20.68
CA ALA A 22 7.37 5.60 21.00
C ALA A 22 6.40 6.11 22.09
N ILE A 23 5.11 5.73 22.03
CA ILE A 23 4.14 6.14 23.05
C ILE A 23 4.37 5.42 24.39
N ALA A 24 4.75 4.14 24.35
CA ALA A 24 5.09 3.38 25.55
C ALA A 24 6.32 3.95 26.27
N ASP A 25 7.31 4.45 25.51
CA ASP A 25 8.52 5.11 26.06
C ASP A 25 8.18 6.40 26.83
N TYR A 26 7.05 7.05 26.52
CA TYR A 26 6.50 8.17 27.30
C TYR A 26 5.71 7.73 28.54
N GLY A 27 5.68 6.43 28.86
CA GLY A 27 5.00 5.87 30.04
C GLY A 27 3.48 5.76 29.89
N LEU A 28 2.93 5.85 28.67
CA LEU A 28 1.50 5.69 28.42
C LEU A 28 1.19 4.23 28.04
N PRO A 29 0.17 3.60 28.65
CA PRO A 29 -0.28 2.29 28.22
C PRO A 29 -0.79 2.32 26.77
N VAL A 30 -0.37 1.35 25.95
CA VAL A 30 -0.76 1.24 24.54
C VAL A 30 -1.48 -0.07 24.29
N ALA A 31 -2.55 -0.04 23.50
CA ALA A 31 -3.10 -1.22 22.86
C ALA A 31 -3.09 -1.05 21.35
N ARG A 32 -2.83 -2.15 20.64
CA ARG A 32 -2.85 -2.20 19.19
C ARG A 32 -4.05 -3.01 18.73
N PHE A 33 -4.71 -2.51 17.69
CA PHE A 33 -5.78 -3.21 17.01
C PHE A 33 -5.64 -2.94 15.51
N GLU A 34 -5.14 -3.89 14.76
CA GLU A 34 -4.94 -3.70 13.32
C GLU A 34 -6.29 -3.77 12.60
N ALA A 35 -6.95 -2.62 12.44
CA ALA A 35 -8.30 -2.53 11.89
C ALA A 35 -8.39 -2.87 10.39
N MET A 36 -7.26 -3.13 9.74
CA MET A 36 -7.17 -3.45 8.32
C MET A 36 -6.00 -4.41 8.09
N SER A 37 -6.21 -5.42 7.27
CA SER A 37 -5.16 -6.25 6.70
C SER A 37 -5.11 -6.09 5.18
N VAL A 38 -4.01 -6.55 4.58
CA VAL A 38 -3.89 -6.75 3.15
C VAL A 38 -3.80 -8.25 2.87
N GLU A 39 -4.48 -8.69 1.82
CA GLU A 39 -4.53 -10.08 1.40
C GLU A 39 -4.24 -10.16 -0.10
N ALA A 40 -3.34 -11.05 -0.50
CA ALA A 40 -3.06 -11.29 -1.91
C ALA A 40 -4.32 -11.84 -2.61
N LEU A 41 -4.58 -11.34 -3.82
CA LEU A 41 -5.68 -11.87 -4.62
C LEU A 41 -5.25 -13.17 -5.32
N PRO A 42 -6.17 -14.12 -5.51
CA PRO A 42 -5.89 -15.29 -6.34
C PRO A 42 -5.57 -14.84 -7.77
N GLU A 43 -4.54 -15.45 -8.35
CA GLU A 43 -4.11 -15.13 -9.71
C GLU A 43 -5.20 -15.45 -10.74
N THR A 44 -5.57 -14.45 -11.55
CA THR A 44 -6.47 -14.63 -12.70
C THR A 44 -5.70 -15.04 -13.95
N PRO A 45 -6.37 -15.62 -14.97
CA PRO A 45 -5.75 -15.90 -16.26
C PRO A 45 -5.13 -14.66 -16.93
N GLU A 46 -5.77 -13.50 -16.80
CA GLU A 46 -5.29 -12.23 -17.37
C GLU A 46 -4.03 -11.74 -16.66
N GLN A 47 -3.97 -11.88 -15.33
CA GLN A 47 -2.76 -11.59 -14.56
C GLN A 47 -1.62 -12.51 -14.97
N ARG A 48 -1.88 -13.82 -15.07
CA ARG A 48 -0.89 -14.79 -15.53
C ARG A 48 -0.35 -14.44 -16.92
N ALA A 49 -1.22 -14.07 -17.85
CA ALA A 49 -0.81 -13.65 -19.19
C ALA A 49 0.10 -12.41 -19.12
N ALA A 50 -0.27 -11.40 -18.33
CA ALA A 50 0.57 -10.21 -18.15
C ALA A 50 1.92 -10.51 -17.49
N TRP A 51 1.99 -11.51 -16.59
CA TRP A 51 3.26 -11.97 -16.03
C TRP A 51 4.12 -12.70 -17.05
N LEU A 52 3.53 -13.53 -17.92
CA LEU A 52 4.26 -14.20 -18.99
C LEU A 52 4.71 -13.25 -20.10
N ASP A 53 3.96 -12.18 -20.35
CA ASP A 53 4.26 -11.12 -21.33
C ASP A 53 4.99 -9.92 -20.70
N PHE A 54 5.65 -10.12 -19.55
CA PHE A 54 6.19 -9.01 -18.76
C PHE A 54 7.27 -8.21 -19.51
N ASP A 55 8.01 -8.85 -20.40
CA ASP A 55 9.00 -8.22 -21.29
C ASP A 55 8.41 -7.21 -22.28
N GLN A 56 7.09 -7.25 -22.50
CA GLN A 56 6.42 -6.30 -23.38
C GLN A 56 6.15 -4.95 -22.71
N PHE A 57 6.29 -4.84 -21.38
CA PHE A 57 6.13 -3.58 -20.67
C PHE A 57 7.42 -2.79 -20.66
N ARG A 58 7.35 -1.50 -21.01
CA ARG A 58 8.51 -0.61 -20.94
C ARG A 58 8.67 0.04 -19.58
N ARG A 59 7.55 0.23 -18.87
CA ARG A 59 7.52 0.86 -17.55
C ARG A 59 6.62 0.09 -16.60
N VAL A 60 7.07 -0.09 -15.36
CA VAL A 60 6.33 -0.80 -14.30
C VAL A 60 6.16 0.13 -13.10
N MET A 61 4.91 0.41 -12.75
CA MET A 61 4.50 1.29 -11.66
C MET A 61 4.00 0.44 -10.49
N VAL A 62 4.58 0.64 -9.30
CA VAL A 62 4.24 -0.14 -8.10
C VAL A 62 3.85 0.80 -6.96
N VAL A 63 2.63 0.62 -6.44
CA VAL A 63 2.00 1.62 -5.55
C VAL A 63 2.05 1.29 -4.06
N SER A 64 2.63 0.15 -3.68
CA SER A 64 2.80 -0.20 -2.27
C SER A 64 3.88 -1.26 -2.09
N PRO A 65 4.47 -1.39 -0.89
CA PRO A 65 5.42 -2.47 -0.60
C PRO A 65 4.81 -3.85 -0.83
N PHE A 66 3.54 -4.05 -0.43
CA PHE A 66 2.87 -5.34 -0.67
C PHE A 66 2.67 -5.64 -2.17
N ALA A 67 2.38 -4.63 -3.00
CA ALA A 67 2.34 -4.82 -4.45
C ALA A 67 3.73 -5.18 -5.03
N ALA A 68 4.81 -4.64 -4.46
CA ALA A 68 6.17 -5.01 -4.84
C ALA A 68 6.49 -6.46 -4.49
N GLU A 69 6.06 -6.93 -3.31
CA GLU A 69 6.21 -8.34 -2.91
C GLU A 69 5.45 -9.26 -3.88
N CYS A 70 4.17 -8.97 -4.15
CA CYS A 70 3.38 -9.76 -5.09
C CYS A 70 3.98 -9.77 -6.50
N LEU A 71 4.50 -8.63 -6.97
CA LEU A 71 5.20 -8.55 -8.26
C LEU A 71 6.44 -9.44 -8.25
N ALA A 72 7.27 -9.34 -7.20
CA ALA A 72 8.50 -10.10 -7.12
C ALA A 72 8.25 -11.61 -7.08
N GLU A 73 7.29 -12.06 -6.27
CA GLU A 73 6.84 -13.46 -6.24
C GLU A 73 6.29 -13.91 -7.59
N ALA A 74 5.56 -13.05 -8.30
CA ALA A 74 5.06 -13.39 -9.61
C ALA A 74 6.20 -13.58 -10.62
N LEU A 75 7.16 -12.67 -10.66
CA LEU A 75 8.28 -12.71 -11.61
C LEU A 75 9.25 -13.86 -11.33
N ASP A 76 9.52 -14.19 -10.07
CA ASP A 76 10.39 -15.32 -9.69
C ASP A 76 9.91 -16.67 -10.26
N ARG A 77 8.58 -16.83 -10.40
CA ARG A 77 7.98 -18.06 -10.96
C ARG A 77 8.13 -18.18 -12.48
N PHE A 78 8.18 -17.07 -13.20
CA PHE A 78 8.07 -17.08 -14.68
C PHE A 78 9.34 -16.57 -15.38
N TRP A 79 10.17 -15.79 -14.70
CA TRP A 79 11.34 -15.13 -15.25
C TRP A 79 12.59 -15.44 -14.43
N PRO A 80 13.31 -16.53 -14.74
CA PRO A 80 14.60 -16.85 -14.11
C PRO A 80 15.62 -15.72 -14.22
N GLN A 81 15.47 -14.91 -15.28
CA GLN A 81 16.16 -13.65 -15.46
C GLN A 81 15.15 -12.59 -15.91
N LEU A 82 15.19 -11.42 -15.27
CA LEU A 82 14.31 -10.32 -15.61
C LEU A 82 14.61 -9.77 -17.02
N PRO A 83 13.58 -9.37 -17.78
CA PRO A 83 13.78 -8.69 -19.06
C PRO A 83 14.56 -7.38 -18.88
N VAL A 84 15.42 -7.07 -19.85
CA VAL A 84 16.21 -5.85 -19.85
C VAL A 84 15.43 -4.68 -20.43
N GLY A 85 15.74 -3.47 -19.96
CA GLY A 85 15.15 -2.24 -20.50
C GLY A 85 13.75 -1.93 -19.96
N ILE A 86 13.39 -2.46 -18.80
CA ILE A 86 12.18 -2.07 -18.07
C ILE A 86 12.55 -1.01 -17.03
N ASP A 87 11.85 0.12 -17.06
CA ASP A 87 11.99 1.17 -16.04
C ASP A 87 10.99 0.93 -14.91
N TYR A 88 11.48 0.82 -13.67
CA TYR A 88 10.65 0.58 -12.49
C TYR A 88 10.40 1.87 -11.72
N TYR A 89 9.17 2.03 -11.25
CA TYR A 89 8.71 3.22 -10.54
C TYR A 89 7.97 2.81 -9.27
N ALA A 90 8.23 3.53 -8.18
CA ALA A 90 7.61 3.30 -6.89
C ALA A 90 7.12 4.60 -6.28
N VAL A 91 5.93 4.57 -5.67
CA VAL A 91 5.32 5.77 -5.05
C VAL A 91 6.09 6.31 -3.85
N GLY A 92 6.98 5.51 -3.26
CA GLY A 92 7.76 5.92 -2.11
C GLY A 92 8.92 4.98 -1.82
N ALA A 93 9.82 5.41 -0.95
CA ALA A 93 11.09 4.74 -0.65
C ALA A 93 10.92 3.31 -0.14
N ALA A 94 9.90 3.04 0.69
CA ALA A 94 9.64 1.70 1.20
C ALA A 94 9.30 0.69 0.08
N THR A 95 8.50 1.11 -0.91
CA THR A 95 8.18 0.27 -2.06
C THR A 95 9.40 0.05 -2.95
N ALA A 96 10.22 1.10 -3.15
CA ALA A 96 11.45 1.00 -3.91
C ALA A 96 12.48 0.06 -3.27
N ALA A 97 12.59 0.08 -1.93
CA ALA A 97 13.47 -0.82 -1.18
C ALA A 97 13.10 -2.29 -1.43
N VAL A 98 11.81 -2.64 -1.31
CA VAL A 98 11.34 -4.02 -1.59
C VAL A 98 11.68 -4.44 -3.01
N LEU A 99 11.41 -3.60 -4.03
CA LEU A 99 11.75 -3.91 -5.42
C LEU A 99 13.25 -4.10 -5.61
N HIS A 100 14.07 -3.24 -4.99
CA HIS A 100 15.52 -3.36 -5.08
C HIS A 100 16.03 -4.64 -4.43
N GLU A 101 15.57 -4.96 -3.22
CA GLU A 101 16.00 -6.13 -2.45
C GLU A 101 15.54 -7.44 -3.10
N ARG A 102 14.29 -7.49 -3.58
CA ARG A 102 13.69 -8.72 -4.13
C ARG A 102 14.06 -8.96 -5.59
N LEU A 103 14.22 -7.91 -6.39
CA LEU A 103 14.42 -8.02 -7.85
C LEU A 103 15.78 -7.50 -8.33
N GLY A 104 16.56 -6.83 -7.48
CA GLY A 104 17.86 -6.24 -7.86
C GLY A 104 17.74 -5.05 -8.82
N VAL A 105 16.56 -4.46 -8.96
CA VAL A 105 16.29 -3.40 -9.95
C VAL A 105 16.58 -2.00 -9.38
N ARG A 106 16.88 -1.06 -10.28
CA ARG A 106 16.89 0.38 -9.95
C ARG A 106 15.47 0.91 -10.10
N VAL A 107 15.05 1.72 -9.14
CA VAL A 107 13.67 2.20 -9.05
C VAL A 107 13.65 3.72 -8.99
N HIS A 108 12.83 4.32 -9.85
CA HIS A 108 12.53 5.74 -9.82
C HIS A 108 11.48 6.02 -8.75
N VAL A 109 11.78 6.99 -7.88
CA VAL A 109 10.88 7.48 -6.84
C VAL A 109 10.64 8.97 -7.06
N PRO A 110 9.45 9.51 -6.74
CA PRO A 110 9.24 10.94 -6.80
C PRO A 110 10.16 11.67 -5.81
N PRO A 111 10.50 12.95 -6.05
CA PRO A 111 11.22 13.76 -5.08
C PRO A 111 10.48 13.76 -3.75
N ALA A 112 11.22 13.74 -2.63
CA ALA A 112 10.65 13.86 -1.29
C ALA A 112 10.10 15.28 -1.09
N ILE A 113 8.92 15.56 -1.62
CA ILE A 113 8.12 16.73 -1.28
C ILE A 113 7.32 16.33 -0.04
N ALA A 114 7.43 17.13 1.02
CA ALA A 114 6.89 16.79 2.33
C ALA A 114 5.41 16.35 2.25
N GLY A 115 5.16 15.06 2.46
CA GLY A 115 3.82 14.52 2.77
C GLY A 115 3.10 13.70 1.70
N GLU A 116 3.64 13.52 0.49
CA GLU A 116 2.90 12.87 -0.61
C GLU A 116 3.58 11.61 -1.18
N ASP A 117 3.59 10.50 -0.42
CA ASP A 117 3.84 9.15 -0.97
C ASP A 117 2.59 8.67 -1.75
N THR A 118 2.20 9.43 -2.78
CA THR A 118 0.99 9.16 -3.57
C THR A 118 1.34 8.69 -4.98
N SER A 119 0.44 7.95 -5.62
CA SER A 119 0.60 7.58 -7.03
C SER A 119 0.68 8.82 -7.92
N GLU A 120 -0.05 9.87 -7.56
CA GLU A 120 -0.05 11.15 -8.27
C GLU A 120 1.31 11.86 -8.21
N ALA A 121 2.10 11.69 -7.14
CA ALA A 121 3.44 12.25 -7.06
C ALA A 121 4.38 11.72 -8.15
N LEU A 122 4.19 10.47 -8.61
CA LEU A 122 4.96 9.93 -9.74
C LEU A 122 4.74 10.73 -11.03
N LEU A 123 3.57 11.34 -11.21
CA LEU A 123 3.25 12.11 -12.42
C LEU A 123 4.10 13.39 -12.57
N THR A 124 4.84 13.78 -11.53
CA THR A 124 5.80 14.89 -11.55
C THR A 124 7.12 14.54 -12.23
N LEU A 125 7.43 13.24 -12.36
CA LEU A 125 8.66 12.78 -12.98
C LEU A 125 8.67 13.10 -14.48
N ASP A 126 9.77 13.72 -14.94
CA ASP A 126 9.92 14.11 -16.34
C ASP A 126 9.86 12.92 -17.30
N SER A 127 10.36 11.76 -16.86
CA SER A 127 10.30 10.51 -17.63
C SER A 127 8.88 9.99 -17.87
N LEU A 128 7.87 10.56 -17.19
CA LEU A 128 6.46 10.18 -17.31
C LEU A 128 5.58 11.25 -17.98
N ARG A 129 6.17 12.31 -18.57
CA ARG A 129 5.40 13.39 -19.22
C ARG A 129 4.85 13.01 -20.59
N ALA A 130 5.61 12.25 -21.37
CA ALA A 130 5.21 11.74 -22.68
C ALA A 130 5.57 10.25 -22.75
N LEU A 131 4.58 9.42 -23.09
CA LEU A 131 4.69 7.97 -23.00
C LEU A 131 4.54 7.26 -24.36
N ASP A 132 4.33 8.01 -25.45
CA ASP A 132 4.48 7.57 -26.85
C ASP A 132 3.94 6.15 -27.17
N HIS A 133 2.74 5.81 -26.70
CA HIS A 133 2.09 4.50 -26.90
C HIS A 133 2.77 3.30 -26.23
N GLU A 134 3.73 3.53 -25.34
CA GLU A 134 4.38 2.49 -24.56
C GLU A 134 3.39 1.73 -23.68
N LYS A 135 3.65 0.43 -23.51
CA LYS A 135 2.94 -0.41 -22.55
C LYS A 135 3.46 -0.13 -21.14
N VAL A 136 2.54 0.26 -20.27
CA VAL A 136 2.82 0.53 -18.86
C VAL A 136 2.04 -0.46 -18.00
N LEU A 137 2.73 -1.14 -17.12
CA LEU A 137 2.11 -2.00 -16.12
C LEU A 137 1.92 -1.23 -14.82
N LEU A 138 0.70 -1.25 -14.27
CA LEU A 138 0.37 -0.70 -12.95
C LEU A 138 0.00 -1.83 -12.01
N VAL A 139 0.87 -2.10 -11.03
CA VAL A 139 0.68 -3.12 -10.00
C VAL A 139 0.15 -2.46 -8.73
N ALA A 140 -1.07 -2.77 -8.35
CA ALA A 140 -1.79 -2.07 -7.29
C ALA A 140 -2.76 -2.97 -6.50
N GLY A 141 -3.35 -2.43 -5.45
CA GLY A 141 -4.47 -3.08 -4.76
C GLY A 141 -5.77 -3.02 -5.55
N GLU A 142 -6.72 -3.87 -5.19
CA GLU A 142 -8.12 -3.78 -5.55
C GLU A 142 -8.72 -2.52 -4.94
N GLY A 143 -9.50 -1.80 -5.74
CA GLY A 143 -9.90 -0.44 -5.39
C GLY A 143 -8.70 0.50 -5.41
N GLY A 144 -8.80 1.55 -6.20
CA GLY A 144 -7.73 2.54 -6.30
C GLY A 144 -8.18 3.72 -7.13
N ARG A 145 -7.47 4.84 -6.97
CA ARG A 145 -7.75 6.05 -7.73
C ARG A 145 -7.48 5.80 -9.21
N THR A 146 -8.47 6.07 -10.05
CA THR A 146 -8.35 5.90 -11.51
C THR A 146 -7.51 7.00 -12.14
N LEU A 147 -7.48 8.18 -11.52
CA LEU A 147 -6.78 9.38 -11.98
C LEU A 147 -5.34 9.11 -12.43
N PHE A 148 -4.58 8.29 -11.69
CA PHE A 148 -3.19 7.98 -12.06
C PHE A 148 -3.12 7.21 -13.38
N ALA A 149 -3.90 6.14 -13.53
CA ALA A 149 -3.94 5.35 -14.76
C ALA A 149 -4.51 6.16 -15.94
N GLU A 150 -5.57 6.94 -15.70
CA GLU A 150 -6.17 7.84 -16.68
C GLU A 150 -5.19 8.91 -17.15
N THR A 151 -4.40 9.48 -16.24
CA THR A 151 -3.41 10.50 -16.60
C THR A 151 -2.28 9.90 -17.43
N LEU A 152 -1.78 8.70 -17.08
CA LEU A 152 -0.80 7.99 -17.89
C LEU A 152 -1.35 7.69 -19.30
N ALA A 153 -2.60 7.23 -19.39
CA ALA A 153 -3.26 6.99 -20.67
C ALA A 153 -3.42 8.28 -21.49
N ALA A 154 -3.79 9.40 -20.84
CA ALA A 154 -3.88 10.71 -21.48
C ALA A 154 -2.52 11.23 -21.98
N ARG A 155 -1.42 10.82 -21.33
CA ARG A 155 -0.03 11.07 -21.77
C ARG A 155 0.47 10.07 -22.82
N GLY A 156 -0.43 9.22 -23.33
CA GLY A 156 -0.18 8.33 -24.46
C GLY A 156 0.12 6.87 -24.09
N ALA A 157 0.16 6.47 -22.82
CA ALA A 157 0.46 5.09 -22.45
C ALA A 157 -0.69 4.11 -22.70
N ARG A 158 -0.34 2.85 -22.96
CA ARG A 158 -1.25 1.71 -22.91
C ARG A 158 -1.13 1.07 -21.53
N VAL A 159 -2.04 1.42 -20.62
CA VAL A 159 -1.95 1.01 -19.21
C VAL A 159 -2.65 -0.32 -18.99
N THR A 160 -1.90 -1.33 -18.53
CA THR A 160 -2.44 -2.56 -17.97
C THR A 160 -2.42 -2.46 -16.46
N ARG A 161 -3.58 -2.52 -15.81
CA ARG A 161 -3.68 -2.47 -14.34
C ARG A 161 -3.93 -3.88 -13.80
N LEU A 162 -3.07 -4.31 -12.87
CA LEU A 162 -3.24 -5.57 -12.15
C LEU A 162 -3.52 -5.28 -10.67
N ALA A 163 -4.69 -5.72 -10.20
CA ALA A 163 -5.03 -5.70 -8.79
C ALA A 163 -4.48 -6.98 -8.13
N VAL A 164 -3.40 -6.88 -7.36
CA VAL A 164 -2.68 -8.06 -6.81
C VAL A 164 -3.01 -8.35 -5.36
N TYR A 165 -3.70 -7.43 -4.67
CA TYR A 165 -4.11 -7.61 -3.29
C TYR A 165 -5.40 -6.84 -3.03
N ARG A 166 -6.13 -7.17 -1.97
CA ARG A 166 -7.23 -6.36 -1.45
C ARG A 166 -6.99 -5.96 -0.01
N ARG A 167 -7.62 -4.86 0.39
CA ARG A 167 -7.67 -4.43 1.79
C ARG A 167 -8.93 -4.98 2.42
N THR A 168 -8.78 -5.59 3.59
CA THR A 168 -9.90 -6.16 4.33
C THR A 168 -9.94 -5.54 5.71
N LEU A 169 -11.08 -4.92 6.06
CA LEU A 169 -11.31 -4.38 7.39
C LEU A 169 -11.46 -5.54 8.37
N GLN A 170 -10.70 -5.49 9.46
CA GLN A 170 -10.66 -6.54 10.47
C GLN A 170 -11.52 -6.13 11.65
N PRO A 171 -12.46 -6.97 12.12
CA PRO A 171 -13.23 -6.68 13.31
C PRO A 171 -12.33 -6.67 14.56
N PRO A 172 -12.60 -5.78 15.53
CA PRO A 172 -11.91 -5.84 16.80
C PRO A 172 -12.27 -7.12 17.54
N GLU A 173 -11.32 -7.66 18.30
CA GLU A 173 -11.61 -8.71 19.27
C GLU A 173 -12.64 -8.22 20.30
N PRO A 174 -13.42 -9.11 20.95
CA PRO A 174 -14.50 -8.72 21.84
C PRO A 174 -14.11 -7.69 22.92
N ALA A 175 -12.94 -7.85 23.54
CA ALA A 175 -12.44 -6.91 24.55
C ALA A 175 -12.11 -5.52 23.98
N MET A 176 -11.61 -5.46 22.74
CA MET A 176 -11.35 -4.19 22.05
C MET A 176 -12.66 -3.56 21.57
N ALA A 177 -13.62 -4.35 21.08
CA ALA A 177 -14.93 -3.87 20.70
C ALA A 177 -15.64 -3.18 21.88
N GLU A 178 -15.61 -3.81 23.06
CA GLU A 178 -16.14 -3.23 24.30
C GLU A 178 -15.38 -1.96 24.71
N CYS A 179 -14.04 -1.98 24.60
CA CYS A 179 -13.19 -0.83 24.87
C CYS A 179 -13.55 0.37 23.97
N LEU A 180 -13.82 0.12 22.69
CA LEU A 180 -14.21 1.13 21.71
C LEU A 180 -15.61 1.68 22.02
N ALA A 181 -16.58 0.79 22.25
CA ALA A 181 -17.97 1.15 22.52
C ALA A 181 -18.12 2.00 23.79
N ARG A 182 -17.39 1.66 24.85
CA ARG A 182 -17.45 2.38 26.13
C ARG A 182 -16.56 3.64 26.18
N GLY A 183 -15.79 3.92 25.11
CA GLY A 183 -14.82 5.02 25.13
C GLY A 183 -13.71 4.82 26.19
N HIS A 184 -13.38 3.58 26.54
CA HIS A 184 -12.41 3.24 27.59
C HIS A 184 -10.95 3.38 27.09
N PHE A 185 -10.63 4.50 26.46
CA PHE A 185 -9.31 4.83 25.94
C PHE A 185 -9.05 6.32 26.09
N ARG A 186 -7.79 6.71 26.25
CA ARG A 186 -7.37 8.11 26.37
C ARG A 186 -7.30 8.79 25.01
N ALA A 187 -6.91 8.04 23.99
CA ALA A 187 -6.83 8.50 22.62
C ALA A 187 -6.99 7.31 21.67
N LEU A 188 -7.58 7.56 20.50
CA LEU A 188 -7.68 6.62 19.38
C LEU A 188 -6.92 7.21 18.20
N VAL A 189 -5.88 6.53 17.75
CA VAL A 189 -5.06 6.95 16.62
C VAL A 189 -5.52 6.22 15.37
N VAL A 190 -6.01 6.98 14.40
CA VAL A 190 -6.50 6.49 13.11
C VAL A 190 -5.63 7.06 11.99
N SER A 191 -5.29 6.22 11.00
CA SER A 191 -4.31 6.57 9.95
C SER A 191 -4.88 6.70 8.53
N SER A 192 -6.20 6.51 8.35
CA SER A 192 -6.91 6.75 7.09
C SER A 192 -8.39 7.04 7.34
N GLY A 193 -9.04 7.73 6.39
CA GLY A 193 -10.49 7.96 6.41
C GLY A 193 -11.28 6.65 6.39
N GLU A 194 -10.83 5.66 5.60
CA GLU A 194 -11.46 4.32 5.53
C GLU A 194 -11.50 3.62 6.90
N ILE A 195 -10.40 3.66 7.66
CA ILE A 195 -10.38 3.10 9.01
C ILE A 195 -11.26 3.92 9.95
N LEU A 196 -11.29 5.25 9.80
CA LEU A 196 -12.15 6.12 10.62
C LEU A 196 -13.63 5.78 10.43
N ASP A 197 -14.08 5.69 9.18
CA ASP A 197 -15.46 5.34 8.82
C ASP A 197 -15.85 3.95 9.34
N TYR A 198 -14.90 3.00 9.30
CA TYR A 198 -15.10 1.67 9.85
C TYR A 198 -15.24 1.68 11.38
N LEU A 199 -14.33 2.37 12.08
CA LEU A 199 -14.31 2.44 13.54
C LEU A 199 -15.48 3.26 14.10
N ALA A 200 -15.97 4.27 13.37
CA ALA A 200 -17.12 5.08 13.79
C ALA A 200 -18.35 4.22 14.12
N ARG A 201 -18.51 3.06 13.46
CA ARG A 201 -19.59 2.09 13.73
C ARG A 201 -19.54 1.49 15.13
N TRP A 202 -18.35 1.38 15.71
CA TRP A 202 -18.13 0.84 17.05
C TRP A 202 -18.17 1.91 18.14
N CYS A 203 -18.08 3.19 17.75
CA CYS A 203 -18.18 4.34 18.67
C CYS A 203 -19.62 4.90 18.75
N ALA A 204 -20.53 4.45 17.89
CA ALA A 204 -21.91 4.97 17.80
C ALA A 204 -22.88 4.41 18.86
N GLY A 205 -22.37 3.87 19.98
CA GLY A 205 -23.15 3.17 20.99
C GLY A 205 -22.79 3.54 22.42
N ALA A 206 -23.15 4.77 22.82
CA ALA A 206 -23.59 5.16 24.16
C ALA A 206 -24.55 6.34 24.04
#